data_AF-A0A0F8X5L7-F1
#
_entry.id   AF-A0A0F8X5L7-F1
#
_cell.length_a   1.000
_cell.length_b   1.000
_cell.length_c   1.000
_cell.angle_alpha   90.00
_cell.angle_beta   90.00
_cell.angle_gamma   90.00
#
_symmetry.space_group_name_H-M   'P 1'
#
loop_
_entity.id
_entity.type
_entity.pdbx_description
1 polymer ?
#
loop_
_entity_poly.entity_id
_entity_poly.type
_entity_poly.pdbx_seq_one_letter_code
_entity_poly.pdbx_strand_id
1 'polypeptide(L)'
;LDGTIQAEFFKTPYRPGMTGGEFYGAMTRCLSLHGFRARAIYDRFFFGELIYGPIIRKECILDEVMIAVILKELIRTQTVVVYCRPPAQQIFNKLGPDQMEGVRENIGRLVRAYDYWFAVLPMTGIRVIRYDWTLETGYQSLKREFKEIGGW
;
A
#
# COMPACT_ATOMS: atom_id res chain seq x y z
N LEU A 1 -11.58 -7.64 29.41
CA LEU A 1 -11.82 -6.69 28.31
C LEU A 1 -11.32 -7.37 27.05
N ASP A 2 -12.19 -8.11 26.36
CA ASP A 2 -11.84 -8.94 25.20
C ASP A 2 -11.69 -8.08 23.94
N GLY A 3 -10.74 -7.14 24.01
CA GLY A 3 -10.50 -5.99 23.14
C GLY A 3 -10.22 -6.32 21.68
N THR A 4 -11.24 -6.85 21.01
CA THR A 4 -11.25 -7.05 19.56
C THR A 4 -11.48 -5.70 18.91
N ILE A 5 -10.40 -5.00 18.62
CA ILE A 5 -10.44 -3.73 17.90
C ILE A 5 -10.85 -4.04 16.46
N GLN A 6 -12.04 -3.61 16.05
CA GLN A 6 -12.54 -3.77 14.69
C GLN A 6 -11.77 -2.82 13.78
N ALA A 7 -10.87 -3.37 12.96
CA ALA A 7 -10.28 -2.63 11.86
C ALA A 7 -11.18 -2.76 10.62
N GLU A 8 -11.47 -1.63 9.98
CA GLU A 8 -12.22 -1.64 8.72
C GLU A 8 -11.25 -1.80 7.54
N PHE A 9 -11.56 -2.75 6.65
CA PHE A 9 -10.74 -3.04 5.47
C PHE A 9 -11.31 -2.32 4.26
N PHE A 10 -10.50 -1.48 3.64
CA PHE A 10 -10.86 -0.73 2.46
C PHE A 10 -9.98 -1.12 1.27
N LYS A 11 -10.60 -1.30 0.10
CA LYS A 11 -9.86 -1.32 -1.15
C LYS A 11 -9.50 0.11 -1.56
N THR A 12 -8.44 0.27 -2.34
CA THR A 12 -8.13 1.57 -2.95
C THR A 12 -9.37 2.14 -3.66
N PRO A 13 -9.66 3.45 -3.54
CA PRO A 13 -10.88 4.03 -4.11
C PRO A 13 -10.83 4.19 -5.64
N TYR A 14 -9.75 3.77 -6.32
CA TYR A 14 -9.60 3.90 -7.77
C TYR A 14 -10.75 3.23 -8.54
N ARG A 15 -11.21 3.90 -9.59
CA ARG A 15 -12.18 3.38 -10.57
C ARG A 15 -11.72 3.74 -11.98
N PRO A 16 -11.95 2.88 -12.99
CA PRO A 16 -11.69 3.23 -14.38
C PRO A 16 -12.38 4.55 -14.76
N GLY A 17 -11.65 5.43 -15.45
CA GLY A 17 -12.15 6.75 -15.87
C GLY A 17 -12.06 7.86 -14.81
N MET A 18 -11.57 7.56 -13.60
CA MET A 18 -11.35 8.56 -12.56
C MET A 18 -10.19 9.49 -12.91
N THR A 19 -10.38 10.80 -12.72
CA THR A 19 -9.34 11.82 -12.87
C THR A 19 -8.38 11.82 -11.68
N GLY A 20 -7.20 12.42 -11.86
CA GLY A 20 -6.22 12.61 -10.79
C GLY A 20 -6.79 13.35 -9.58
N GLY A 21 -7.53 14.44 -9.82
CA GLY A 21 -8.17 15.22 -8.76
C GLY A 21 -9.22 14.44 -7.97
N GLU A 22 -10.03 13.61 -8.64
CA GLU A 22 -11.01 12.75 -7.97
C GLU A 22 -10.34 11.67 -7.11
N PHE A 23 -9.29 11.03 -7.65
CA PHE A 23 -8.54 10.02 -6.92
C PHE A 23 -7.85 10.62 -5.71
N TYR A 24 -7.14 11.75 -5.89
CA TYR A 24 -6.53 12.51 -4.80
C TYR A 24 -7.56 12.95 -3.74
N GLY A 25 -8.73 13.44 -4.16
CA GLY A 25 -9.82 13.80 -3.26
C GLY A 25 -10.33 12.62 -2.42
N ALA A 26 -10.43 11.43 -3.01
CA ALA A 26 -10.82 10.22 -2.28
C ALA A 26 -9.76 9.82 -1.24
N MET A 27 -8.50 9.88 -1.64
CA MET A 27 -7.34 9.55 -0.82
C MET A 27 -7.18 10.48 0.39
N THR A 28 -7.32 11.78 0.18
CA THR A 28 -7.27 12.77 1.27
C THR A 28 -8.45 12.62 2.24
N ARG A 29 -9.65 12.28 1.75
CA ARG A 29 -10.79 11.92 2.61
C ARG A 29 -10.51 10.69 3.47
N CYS A 30 -9.87 9.66 2.91
CA CYS A 30 -9.46 8.48 3.68
C CYS A 30 -8.52 8.87 4.84
N LEU A 31 -7.54 9.74 4.58
CA LEU A 31 -6.57 10.20 5.58
C LEU A 31 -7.20 11.16 6.61
N SER A 32 -8.16 11.99 6.21
CA SER A 32 -8.81 12.97 7.09
C SER A 32 -9.92 12.38 7.96
N LEU A 33 -10.77 11.51 7.41
CA LEU A 33 -11.90 10.91 8.14
C LEU A 33 -11.46 9.92 9.22
N HIS A 34 -10.34 9.22 9.01
CA HIS A 34 -9.85 8.20 9.93
C HIS A 34 -8.83 8.74 10.94
N GLY A 35 -8.54 10.05 10.89
CA GLY A 35 -7.49 10.70 11.67
C GLY A 35 -7.72 10.75 13.18
N PHE A 36 -8.79 10.16 13.75
CA PHE A 36 -8.99 10.24 15.21
C PHE A 36 -9.67 9.05 15.92
N ARG A 37 -10.36 8.11 15.25
CA ARG A 37 -11.14 7.07 15.97
C ARG A 37 -11.21 5.66 15.39
N ALA A 38 -10.98 5.44 14.10
CA ALA A 38 -11.08 4.11 13.48
C ALA A 38 -9.74 3.70 12.86
N ARG A 39 -9.23 2.51 13.24
CA ARG A 39 -8.04 1.91 12.63
C ARG A 39 -8.44 1.32 11.28
N ALA A 40 -8.12 2.01 10.19
CA ALA A 40 -8.42 1.55 8.83
C ALA A 40 -7.22 0.83 8.21
N ILE A 41 -7.49 -0.25 7.48
CA ILE A 41 -6.49 -0.97 6.67
C ILE A 41 -6.84 -0.76 5.20
N TYR A 42 -5.90 -0.19 4.44
CA TYR A 42 -6.08 0.05 3.01
C TYR A 42 -5.24 -0.93 2.18
N ASP A 43 -5.89 -1.71 1.31
CA ASP A 43 -5.20 -2.56 0.34
C ASP A 43 -4.64 -1.69 -0.81
N ARG A 44 -3.30 -1.68 -0.93
CA ARG A 44 -2.51 -1.03 -1.99
C ARG A 44 -2.71 0.49 -2.16
N PHE A 45 -3.44 1.15 -1.26
CA PHE A 45 -3.68 2.60 -1.15
C PHE A 45 -3.39 3.39 -2.45
N PHE A 46 -2.46 4.35 -2.48
CA PHE A 46 -2.03 5.03 -3.72
C PHE A 46 -0.91 4.30 -4.48
N PHE A 47 -0.22 3.35 -3.84
CA PHE A 47 0.89 2.63 -4.45
C PHE A 47 0.44 1.82 -5.68
N GLY A 48 -0.81 1.35 -5.69
CA GLY A 48 -1.41 0.73 -6.87
C GLY A 48 -1.33 1.65 -8.09
N GLU A 49 -1.77 2.90 -7.96
CA GLU A 49 -1.72 3.87 -9.05
C GLU A 49 -0.28 4.27 -9.41
N LEU A 50 0.49 4.63 -8.38
CA LEU A 50 1.89 5.07 -8.51
C LEU A 50 2.78 4.05 -9.25
N ILE A 51 2.48 2.76 -9.11
CA ILE A 51 3.28 1.68 -9.69
C ILE A 51 2.63 1.11 -10.95
N TYR A 52 1.35 0.74 -10.91
CA TYR A 52 0.70 0.10 -12.06
C TYR A 52 0.43 1.10 -13.18
N GLY A 53 0.07 2.35 -12.87
CA GLY A 53 -0.23 3.35 -13.89
C GLY A 53 0.90 3.51 -14.91
N PRO A 54 2.11 3.93 -14.50
CA PRO A 54 3.24 4.11 -15.41
C PRO A 54 3.66 2.84 -16.14
N ILE A 55 3.55 1.67 -15.50
CA ILE A 55 4.05 0.41 -16.06
C ILE A 55 3.07 -0.18 -17.06
N ILE A 56 1.80 -0.25 -16.70
CA ILE A 56 0.74 -0.90 -17.47
C ILE A 56 0.11 0.09 -18.45
N ARG A 57 -0.34 1.26 -17.97
CA ARG A 57 -1.08 2.25 -18.77
C ARG A 57 -0.20 3.33 -19.40
N LYS A 58 1.08 3.40 -19.04
CA LYS A 58 2.06 4.43 -19.47
C LYS A 58 1.73 5.84 -18.98
N GLU A 59 0.87 5.94 -17.97
CA GLU A 59 0.46 7.20 -17.36
C GLU A 59 0.18 7.00 -15.87
N CYS A 60 0.44 8.02 -15.06
CA CYS A 60 0.01 8.08 -13.66
C CYS A 60 -0.99 9.22 -13.54
N ILE A 61 -2.17 8.95 -12.99
CA ILE A 61 -3.17 10.01 -12.79
C ILE A 61 -2.79 10.93 -11.63
N LEU A 62 -1.87 10.51 -10.76
CA LEU A 62 -1.29 11.34 -9.71
C LEU A 62 -0.08 12.10 -10.25
N ASP A 63 -0.08 13.42 -10.10
CA ASP A 63 1.10 14.24 -10.31
C ASP A 63 2.03 14.25 -9.08
N GLU A 64 3.21 14.84 -9.25
CA GLU A 64 4.24 14.92 -8.20
C GLU A 64 3.76 15.69 -6.96
N VAL A 65 2.92 16.71 -7.14
CA VAL A 65 2.38 17.53 -6.04
C VAL A 65 1.40 16.70 -5.22
N MET A 66 0.49 15.97 -5.86
CA MET A 66 -0.46 15.08 -5.21
C MET A 66 0.27 13.98 -4.42
N ILE A 67 1.31 13.38 -5.01
CA ILE A 67 2.14 12.36 -4.34
C ILE A 67 2.81 12.96 -3.10
N ALA A 68 3.42 14.14 -3.22
CA ALA A 68 4.09 14.81 -2.11
C ALA A 68 3.12 15.11 -0.95
N VAL A 69 1.89 15.55 -1.24
CA VAL A 69 0.89 15.79 -0.20
C VAL A 69 0.43 14.49 0.46
N ILE A 70 0.21 13.42 -0.31
CA ILE A 70 -0.13 12.10 0.25
C ILE A 70 0.98 11.63 1.20
N LEU A 71 2.25 11.71 0.79
CA LEU A 71 3.39 11.34 1.63
C LEU A 71 3.47 12.17 2.90
N LYS A 72 3.26 13.49 2.81
CA LYS A 72 3.22 14.39 3.98
C LYS A 72 2.13 13.98 4.97
N GLU A 73 0.95 13.61 4.48
CA GLU A 73 -0.15 13.16 5.32
C GLU A 73 0.10 11.79 5.96
N LEU A 74 0.75 10.86 5.26
CA LEU A 74 1.17 9.57 5.84
C LEU A 74 2.17 9.77 6.99
N ILE A 75 3.11 10.72 6.85
CA ILE A 75 4.05 11.08 7.91
C ILE A 75 3.30 11.71 9.09
N ARG A 76 2.43 12.70 8.82
CA ARG A 76 1.65 13.41 9.84
C ARG A 76 0.78 12.48 10.68
N THR A 77 0.19 11.46 10.04
CA THR A 77 -0.69 10.49 10.68
C THR A 77 0.06 9.30 11.29
N GLN A 78 1.40 9.27 11.20
CA GLN A 78 2.23 8.14 11.61
C GLN A 78 1.74 6.81 11.01
N THR A 79 1.30 6.86 9.75
CA THR A 79 0.76 5.68 9.06
C THR A 79 1.85 4.62 8.91
N VAL A 80 1.52 3.39 9.30
CA VAL A 80 2.36 2.21 9.09
C VAL A 80 2.06 1.63 7.72
N VAL A 81 3.09 1.46 6.91
CA VAL A 81 2.99 0.81 5.59
C VAL A 81 3.48 -0.63 5.72
N VAL A 82 2.64 -1.60 5.35
CA VAL A 82 3.03 -3.02 5.32
C VAL A 82 3.37 -3.42 3.89
N TYR A 83 4.61 -3.83 3.66
CA TYR A 83 5.07 -4.35 2.38
C TYR A 83 4.99 -5.87 2.34
N CYS A 84 3.94 -6.40 1.71
CA CYS A 84 3.78 -7.83 1.51
C CYS A 84 4.72 -8.34 0.40
N ARG A 85 5.91 -8.83 0.78
CA ARG A 85 6.98 -9.21 -0.13
C ARG A 85 7.53 -10.63 0.13
N PRO A 86 6.80 -11.68 -0.32
CA PRO A 86 7.32 -13.05 -0.35
C PRO A 86 8.45 -13.19 -1.40
N PRO A 87 9.14 -14.34 -1.49
CA PRO A 87 10.11 -14.60 -2.54
C PRO A 87 9.49 -14.40 -3.93
N ALA A 88 10.27 -13.85 -4.87
CA ALA A 88 9.75 -13.49 -6.20
C ALA A 88 9.12 -14.68 -6.92
N GLN A 89 9.71 -15.87 -6.79
CA GLN A 89 9.17 -17.10 -7.36
C GLN A 89 7.75 -17.40 -6.88
N GLN A 90 7.46 -17.14 -5.60
CA GLN A 90 6.13 -17.35 -5.04
C GLN A 90 5.10 -16.35 -5.57
N ILE A 91 5.55 -15.13 -5.92
CA ILE A 91 4.71 -14.14 -6.61
C ILE A 91 4.36 -14.65 -8.01
N PHE A 92 5.36 -15.08 -8.79
CA PHE A 92 5.15 -15.58 -10.15
C PHE A 92 4.27 -16.83 -10.19
N ASN A 93 4.49 -17.78 -9.27
CA ASN A 93 3.71 -19.01 -9.21
C ASN A 93 2.24 -18.79 -8.87
N LYS A 94 1.91 -17.69 -8.17
CA LYS A 94 0.55 -17.32 -7.79
C LYS A 94 -0.14 -16.39 -8.79
N LEU A 95 0.47 -16.10 -9.95
CA LEU A 95 -0.18 -15.36 -11.02
C LEU A 95 -1.29 -16.20 -11.66
N GLY A 96 -2.50 -16.07 -11.11
CA GLY A 96 -3.70 -16.69 -11.65
C GLY A 96 -4.11 -16.17 -13.03
N PRO A 97 -5.11 -16.80 -13.67
CA PRO A 97 -5.66 -16.34 -14.94
C PRO A 97 -6.40 -15.00 -14.84
N ASP A 98 -6.98 -14.67 -13.68
CA ASP A 98 -7.81 -13.47 -13.46
C ASP A 98 -7.00 -12.19 -13.19
N GLN A 99 -5.76 -12.12 -13.68
CA GLN A 99 -4.96 -10.90 -13.53
C GLN A 99 -5.37 -9.85 -14.57
N MET A 100 -5.22 -8.58 -14.21
CA MET A 100 -5.39 -7.49 -15.16
C MET A 100 -4.43 -7.66 -16.35
N GLU A 101 -4.89 -7.26 -17.53
CA GLU A 101 -4.08 -7.25 -18.74
C GLU A 101 -2.76 -6.47 -18.52
N GLY A 102 -1.66 -7.00 -19.04
CA GLY A 102 -0.33 -6.41 -18.91
C GLY A 102 0.41 -6.77 -17.62
N VAL A 103 -0.27 -7.29 -16.58
CA VAL A 103 0.39 -7.62 -15.30
C VAL A 103 1.37 -8.78 -15.45
N ARG A 104 0.99 -9.84 -16.16
CA ARG A 104 1.83 -11.03 -16.34
C ARG A 104 3.09 -10.69 -17.15
N GLU A 105 2.96 -9.86 -18.16
CA GLU A 105 4.04 -9.43 -19.05
C GLU A 105 5.00 -8.47 -18.34
N ASN A 106 4.50 -7.70 -17.37
CA ASN A 106 5.28 -6.68 -16.66
C ASN A 106 5.61 -7.06 -15.20
N ILE A 107 5.33 -8.29 -14.75
CA ILE A 107 5.45 -8.64 -13.32
C ILE A 107 6.84 -8.38 -12.74
N GLY A 108 7.92 -8.66 -13.49
CA GLY A 108 9.27 -8.37 -13.04
C GLY A 108 9.53 -6.87 -12.86
N ARG A 109 8.92 -6.01 -13.69
CA ARG A 109 9.01 -4.54 -13.56
C ARG A 109 8.18 -4.05 -12.39
N LEU A 110 6.98 -4.58 -12.20
CA LEU A 110 6.12 -4.26 -11.07
C LEU A 110 6.83 -4.58 -9.75
N VAL A 111 7.38 -5.79 -9.62
CA VAL A 111 8.13 -6.21 -8.41
C VAL A 111 9.29 -5.27 -8.13
N ARG A 112 10.10 -4.92 -9.14
CA ARG A 112 11.22 -3.97 -8.95
C ARG A 112 10.75 -2.57 -8.56
N ALA A 113 9.64 -2.10 -9.13
CA ALA A 113 9.08 -0.80 -8.78
C ALA A 113 8.57 -0.77 -7.33
N TYR A 114 7.92 -1.84 -6.89
CA TYR A 114 7.58 -2.03 -5.47
C TYR A 114 8.84 -2.07 -4.59
N ASP A 115 9.83 -2.89 -4.93
CA ASP A 115 11.08 -2.99 -4.16
C ASP A 115 11.78 -1.61 -4.05
N TYR A 116 11.78 -0.81 -5.13
CA TYR A 116 12.31 0.56 -5.12
C TYR A 116 11.53 1.48 -4.16
N TRP A 117 10.22 1.59 -4.33
CA TRP A 117 9.40 2.50 -3.52
C TRP A 117 9.51 2.19 -2.03
N PHE A 118 9.49 0.90 -1.68
CA PHE A 118 9.53 0.49 -0.28
C PHE A 118 10.94 0.51 0.32
N ALA A 119 11.99 0.64 -0.51
CA ALA A 119 13.35 0.97 -0.04
C ALA A 119 13.51 2.47 0.25
N VAL A 120 12.83 3.35 -0.50
CA VAL A 120 12.96 4.82 -0.33
C VAL A 120 11.99 5.40 0.71
N LEU A 121 10.81 4.81 0.90
CA LEU A 121 9.80 5.29 1.87
C LEU A 121 10.35 5.47 3.30
N PRO A 122 11.16 4.56 3.86
CA PRO A 122 11.75 4.77 5.19
C PRO A 122 12.59 6.04 5.29
N MET A 123 13.22 6.47 4.18
CA MET A 123 14.03 7.69 4.14
C MET A 123 13.20 8.97 4.30
N THR A 124 11.88 8.91 4.08
CA THR A 124 10.96 10.03 4.28
C THR A 124 10.40 10.09 5.70
N GLY A 125 10.80 9.17 6.59
CA GLY A 125 10.25 9.04 7.94
C GLY A 125 8.96 8.20 8.01
N ILE A 126 8.52 7.59 6.90
CA ILE A 126 7.40 6.66 6.89
C ILE A 126 7.87 5.30 7.42
N ARG A 127 7.14 4.73 8.39
CA ARG A 127 7.46 3.41 8.92
C ARG A 127 6.98 2.32 7.96
N VAL A 128 7.90 1.47 7.51
CA VAL A 128 7.63 0.35 6.62
C VAL A 128 7.94 -0.96 7.34
N ILE A 129 6.96 -1.87 7.38
CA ILE A 129 7.13 -3.24 7.86
C ILE A 129 7.18 -4.16 6.65
N ARG A 130 8.25 -4.94 6.50
CA ARG A 130 8.32 -5.96 5.45
C ARG A 130 7.70 -7.26 5.96
N TYR A 131 6.69 -7.75 5.25
CA TYR A 131 5.97 -8.97 5.60
C TYR A 131 6.11 -10.04 4.51
N ASP A 132 6.59 -11.22 4.90
CA ASP A 132 6.67 -12.40 4.04
C ASP A 132 5.72 -13.49 4.60
N TRP A 133 4.63 -13.74 3.89
CA TRP A 133 3.63 -14.74 4.29
C TRP A 133 4.08 -16.18 4.07
N THR A 134 5.21 -16.40 3.39
CA THR A 134 5.77 -17.74 3.17
C THR A 134 6.61 -18.22 4.35
N LEU A 135 6.98 -17.31 5.24
CA LEU A 135 7.65 -17.63 6.49
C LEU A 135 6.60 -18.01 7.54
N GLU A 136 6.80 -19.14 8.20
CA GLU A 136 5.96 -19.61 9.31
C GLU A 136 5.85 -18.56 10.44
N THR A 137 6.94 -17.83 10.67
CA THR A 137 7.01 -16.76 11.67
C THR A 137 6.57 -15.39 11.15
N GLY A 138 6.19 -15.27 9.88
CA GLY A 138 5.89 -13.99 9.22
C GLY A 138 4.78 -13.23 9.92
N TYR A 139 3.64 -13.90 10.20
CA TYR A 139 2.50 -13.27 10.86
C TYR A 139 2.82 -12.85 12.31
N GLN A 140 3.58 -13.68 13.03
CA GLN A 140 3.98 -13.37 14.41
C GLN A 140 4.95 -12.18 14.46
N SER A 141 5.86 -12.09 13.48
CA SER A 141 6.78 -10.96 13.34
C SER A 141 6.03 -9.66 13.04
N LEU A 142 5.09 -9.70 12.10
CA LEU A 142 4.20 -8.57 11.80
C LEU A 142 3.44 -8.11 13.05
N LYS A 143 2.83 -9.05 13.78
CA LYS A 143 2.08 -8.75 15.01
C LYS A 143 2.96 -8.13 16.10
N ARG A 144 4.20 -8.61 16.26
CA ARG A 144 5.17 -8.05 17.21
C ARG A 144 5.52 -6.61 16.85
N GLU A 145 5.86 -6.35 15.60
CA GLU A 145 6.17 -4.98 15.14
C GLU A 145 4.99 -4.04 15.37
N PHE A 146 3.78 -4.47 15.05
CA PHE A 146 2.57 -3.70 15.31
C PHE A 146 2.35 -3.35 16.80
N LYS A 147 2.70 -4.26 17.70
CA LYS A 147 2.64 -4.05 19.16
C LYS A 147 3.68 -3.03 19.63
N GLU A 148 4.91 -3.12 19.13
CA GLU A 148 6.01 -2.19 19.46
C GLU A 148 5.71 -0.74 19.04
N ILE A 149 4.90 -0.56 18.01
CA ILE A 149 4.50 0.75 17.48
C ILE A 149 3.38 1.38 18.35
N GLY A 150 2.90 0.70 19.41
CA GLY A 150 1.71 1.12 20.17
C GLY A 150 0.43 0.94 19.36
N GLY A 151 0.50 0.19 18.27
CA GLY A 151 -0.62 -0.06 17.38
C GLY A 151 -1.62 -1.07 17.92
N TRP A 152 -1.25 -1.90 18.91
CA TRP A 152 -2.06 -3.02 19.43
C TRP A 152 -1.68 -3.40 20.86
#